data_AF-A0A535X921-F1
#
_entry.id   AF-A0A535X921-F1
#
_cell.length_a   1.000
_cell.length_b   1.000
_cell.length_c   1.000
_cell.angle_alpha   90.00
_cell.angle_beta   90.00
_cell.angle_gamma   90.00
#
_symmetry.space_group_name_H-M   'P 1'
#
loop_
_entity.id
_entity.type
_entity.pdbx_description
1 polymer ?
#
loop_
_entity_poly.entity_id
_entity_poly.type
_entity_poly.pdbx_seq_one_letter_code
_entity_poly.pdbx_strand_id
1 'polypeptide(L)'
;MKDDAREKEPTLSLAEITRLLPGTGEIMASVGNAWWKCAYAARGGNWQLAAYFARRVRGLQRKLAVVRPKYADDLDAFENDLLAPVLSALDARDGPAFERLYASATDRANELHVKWAKPYITWVLPGEPPKDLELGPER
;
A
#
# COMPACT_ATOMS: atom_id res chain seq x y z
N MET A 1 -25.42 -12.91 -48.37
CA MET A 1 -26.54 -12.42 -47.53
C MET A 1 -26.08 -12.49 -46.08
N LYS A 2 -25.93 -11.32 -45.46
CA LYS A 2 -25.73 -11.05 -44.02
C LYS A 2 -24.43 -11.53 -43.38
N ASP A 3 -23.37 -10.75 -43.60
CA ASP A 3 -22.59 -10.23 -42.46
C ASP A 3 -23.53 -9.34 -41.65
N ASP A 4 -23.83 -9.68 -40.40
CA ASP A 4 -23.94 -8.71 -39.28
C ASP A 4 -24.29 -9.44 -37.97
N ALA A 5 -23.28 -9.90 -37.24
CA ALA A 5 -23.42 -10.24 -35.82
C ALA A 5 -22.03 -10.35 -35.16
N ARG A 6 -21.19 -9.32 -35.30
CA ARG A 6 -20.24 -9.06 -34.20
C ARG A 6 -21.05 -8.31 -33.17
N GLU A 7 -21.43 -9.02 -32.11
CA GLU A 7 -21.94 -8.40 -30.88
C GLU A 7 -21.04 -7.20 -30.57
N LYS A 8 -21.62 -6.00 -30.57
CA LYS A 8 -20.90 -4.79 -30.17
C LYS A 8 -20.45 -5.02 -28.73
N GLU A 9 -19.16 -5.19 -28.51
CA GLU A 9 -18.60 -5.19 -27.16
C GLU A 9 -19.16 -3.96 -26.42
N PRO A 10 -19.84 -4.14 -25.28
CA PRO A 10 -20.43 -3.01 -24.58
C PRO A 10 -19.30 -2.08 -24.14
N THR A 11 -19.22 -0.92 -24.79
CA THR A 11 -18.17 0.06 -24.54
C THR A 11 -18.58 0.91 -23.35
N LEU A 12 -17.84 0.81 -22.24
CA LEU A 12 -18.07 1.65 -21.07
C LEU A 12 -17.72 3.11 -21.40
N SER A 13 -18.56 4.05 -20.98
CA SER A 13 -18.23 5.47 -21.00
C SER A 13 -17.14 5.80 -19.96
N LEU A 14 -16.46 6.93 -20.13
CA LEU A 14 -15.47 7.41 -19.16
C LEU A 14 -16.07 7.57 -17.75
N ALA A 15 -17.33 7.99 -17.66
CA ALA A 15 -18.05 8.12 -16.40
C ALA A 15 -18.28 6.76 -15.73
N GLU A 16 -18.65 5.73 -16.50
CA GLU A 16 -18.80 4.37 -15.99
C GLU A 16 -17.47 3.77 -15.55
N ILE A 17 -16.40 3.96 -16.34
CA ILE A 17 -15.04 3.54 -15.95
C ILE A 17 -14.63 4.20 -14.63
N THR A 18 -14.93 5.48 -14.45
CA THR A 18 -14.59 6.21 -13.22
C THR A 18 -15.33 5.66 -12.00
N ARG A 19 -16.59 5.23 -12.16
CA ARG A 19 -17.38 4.60 -11.07
C ARG A 19 -16.87 3.21 -10.69
N LEU A 20 -16.16 2.54 -11.59
CA LEU A 20 -15.56 1.22 -11.35
C LEU A 20 -14.17 1.30 -10.72
N LEU A 21 -13.56 2.48 -10.63
CA LEU A 21 -12.27 2.65 -9.96
C LEU A 21 -12.40 2.34 -8.47
N PRO A 22 -11.39 1.68 -7.86
CA PRO A 22 -11.46 1.30 -6.47
C PRO A 22 -11.64 2.52 -5.56
N GLY A 23 -12.44 2.33 -4.53
CA GLY A 23 -12.64 3.32 -3.49
C GLY A 23 -11.41 3.49 -2.62
N THR A 24 -11.34 4.60 -1.87
CA THR A 24 -10.28 4.82 -0.87
C THR A 24 -10.15 3.65 0.10
N GLY A 25 -11.27 3.08 0.55
CA GLY A 25 -11.28 1.95 1.49
C GLY A 25 -10.61 0.69 0.93
N GLU A 26 -10.88 0.34 -0.34
CA GLU A 26 -10.29 -0.84 -0.98
C GLU A 26 -8.78 -0.67 -1.21
N ILE A 27 -8.36 0.53 -1.61
CA ILE A 27 -6.93 0.86 -1.74
C ILE A 27 -6.26 0.81 -0.38
N MET A 28 -6.83 1.41 0.66
CA MET A 28 -6.25 1.43 2.01
C MET A 28 -6.26 0.05 2.68
N ALA A 29 -7.25 -0.80 2.41
CA ALA A 29 -7.21 -2.20 2.82
C ALA A 29 -6.04 -2.95 2.17
N SER A 30 -5.77 -2.68 0.89
CA SER A 30 -4.60 -3.23 0.19
C SER A 30 -3.28 -2.68 0.73
N VAL A 31 -3.24 -1.40 1.12
CA VAL A 31 -2.08 -0.79 1.79
C VAL A 31 -1.83 -1.50 3.11
N GLY A 32 -2.87 -1.64 3.95
CA GLY A 32 -2.78 -2.35 5.22
C GLY A 32 -2.24 -3.77 5.03
N ASN A 33 -2.77 -4.52 4.03
CA ASN A 33 -2.30 -5.88 3.70
C ASN A 33 -0.82 -5.93 3.32
N ALA A 34 -0.35 -5.01 2.48
CA ALA A 34 1.05 -4.95 2.11
C ALA A 34 1.93 -4.53 3.30
N TRP A 35 1.47 -3.57 4.10
CA TRP A 35 2.25 -2.98 5.18
C TRP A 35 2.63 -4.01 6.25
N TRP A 36 1.67 -4.79 6.74
CA TRP A 36 1.96 -5.78 7.77
C TRP A 36 2.87 -6.92 7.28
N LYS A 37 2.71 -7.32 6.02
CA LYS A 37 3.59 -8.33 5.39
C LYS A 37 5.01 -7.81 5.21
N CYS A 38 5.20 -6.50 4.99
CA CYS A 38 6.52 -5.87 4.98
C CYS A 38 7.27 -6.09 6.31
N ALA A 39 6.62 -5.79 7.44
CA ALA A 39 7.22 -5.98 8.77
C ALA A 39 7.65 -7.42 9.02
N TYR A 40 6.76 -8.37 8.74
CA TYR A 40 7.07 -9.77 8.99
C TYR A 40 8.10 -10.36 8.04
N ALA A 41 8.11 -9.93 6.77
CA ALA A 41 9.17 -10.32 5.84
C ALA A 41 10.54 -9.78 6.28
N ALA A 42 10.62 -8.53 6.75
CA ALA A 42 11.86 -7.96 7.25
C ALA A 42 12.35 -8.70 8.51
N ARG A 43 11.45 -8.99 9.45
CA ARG A 43 11.75 -9.75 10.68
C ARG A 43 12.18 -11.19 10.41
N GLY A 44 11.65 -11.81 9.36
CA GLY A 44 12.08 -13.13 8.90
C GLY A 44 13.40 -13.12 8.12
N GLY A 45 13.95 -11.94 7.81
CA GLY A 45 15.18 -11.78 7.03
C GLY A 45 14.98 -11.86 5.51
N ASN A 46 13.74 -11.90 5.02
CA ASN A 46 13.42 -11.80 3.60
C ASN A 46 13.33 -10.34 3.15
N TRP A 47 14.49 -9.70 3.02
CA TRP A 47 14.61 -8.28 2.70
C TRP A 47 14.03 -7.91 1.33
N GLN A 48 14.16 -8.78 0.33
CA GLN A 48 13.59 -8.52 -1.00
C GLN A 48 12.06 -8.52 -0.96
N LEU A 49 11.46 -9.48 -0.24
CA LEU A 49 10.01 -9.55 -0.06
C LEU A 49 9.49 -8.36 0.76
N ALA A 50 10.22 -7.95 1.81
CA ALA A 50 9.90 -6.76 2.58
C ALA A 50 9.90 -5.50 1.70
N ALA A 51 10.98 -5.30 0.92
CA ALA A 51 11.09 -4.17 0.00
C ALA A 51 10.01 -4.21 -1.10
N TYR A 52 9.63 -5.40 -1.58
CA TYR A 52 8.50 -5.56 -2.50
C TYR A 52 7.20 -5.02 -1.88
N PHE A 53 6.90 -5.39 -0.63
CA PHE A 53 5.69 -4.90 0.05
C PHE A 53 5.73 -3.40 0.35
N ALA A 54 6.87 -2.84 0.75
CA ALA A 54 7.03 -1.39 0.91
C ALA A 54 6.80 -0.64 -0.43
N ARG A 55 7.35 -1.15 -1.54
CA ARG A 55 7.09 -0.60 -2.88
C ARG A 55 5.63 -0.75 -3.30
N ARG A 56 4.95 -1.83 -2.88
CA ARG A 56 3.52 -2.02 -3.11
C ARG A 56 2.68 -0.98 -2.37
N VAL A 57 3.02 -0.66 -1.12
CA VAL A 57 2.39 0.46 -0.37
C VAL A 57 2.54 1.76 -1.14
N ARG A 58 3.77 2.09 -1.57
CA ARG A 58 4.04 3.28 -2.39
C ARG A 58 3.17 3.35 -3.64
N GLY A 59 3.12 2.25 -4.40
CA GLY A 59 2.33 2.18 -5.62
C GLY A 59 0.82 2.34 -5.38
N LEU A 60 0.30 1.82 -4.27
CA LEU A 60 -1.10 1.97 -3.89
C LEU A 60 -1.41 3.41 -3.44
N GLN A 61 -0.54 4.05 -2.67
CA GLN A 61 -0.67 5.45 -2.26
C GLN A 61 -0.62 6.40 -3.47
N ARG A 62 0.32 6.20 -4.40
CA ARG A 62 0.35 6.97 -5.66
C ARG A 62 -0.93 6.81 -6.48
N LYS A 63 -1.48 5.59 -6.56
CA LYS A 63 -2.79 5.37 -7.20
C LYS A 63 -3.90 6.13 -6.48
N LEU A 64 -3.92 6.10 -5.13
CA LEU A 64 -4.89 6.85 -4.34
C LEU A 64 -4.80 8.35 -4.59
N ALA A 65 -3.60 8.92 -4.69
CA ALA A 65 -3.39 10.32 -5.03
C ALA A 65 -4.01 10.67 -6.39
N VAL A 66 -3.89 9.79 -7.39
CA VAL A 66 -4.54 9.99 -8.71
C VAL A 66 -6.06 9.90 -8.62
N VAL A 67 -6.59 8.85 -8.00
CA VAL A 67 -8.05 8.64 -7.96
C VAL A 67 -8.77 9.59 -6.99
N ARG A 68 -8.06 10.14 -6.01
CA ARG A 68 -8.58 11.05 -4.97
C ARG A 68 -7.55 12.16 -4.67
N PRO A 69 -7.43 13.16 -5.56
CA PRO A 69 -6.39 14.21 -5.48
C PRO A 69 -6.34 15.00 -4.18
N LYS A 70 -7.45 15.08 -3.43
CA LYS A 70 -7.45 15.73 -2.11
C LYS A 70 -6.44 15.14 -1.12
N TYR A 71 -6.00 13.89 -1.30
CA TYR A 71 -4.99 13.25 -0.46
C TYR A 71 -3.56 13.41 -0.99
N ALA A 72 -3.38 13.98 -2.19
CA ALA A 72 -2.11 13.91 -2.92
C ALA A 72 -0.93 14.50 -2.13
N ASP A 73 -1.08 15.70 -1.58
CA ASP A 73 0.00 16.38 -0.85
C ASP A 73 0.44 15.61 0.40
N ASP A 74 -0.51 15.07 1.17
CA ASP A 74 -0.19 14.25 2.35
C ASP A 74 0.46 12.93 1.97
N LEU A 75 0.07 12.33 0.86
CA LEU A 75 0.63 11.07 0.37
C LEU A 75 2.02 11.27 -0.23
N ASP A 76 2.27 12.40 -0.90
CA ASP A 76 3.59 12.77 -1.40
C ASP A 76 4.57 13.04 -0.24
N ALA A 77 4.14 13.80 0.78
CA ALA A 77 4.92 14.01 2.00
C ALA A 77 5.18 12.68 2.73
N PHE A 78 4.17 11.83 2.89
CA PHE A 78 4.34 10.50 3.51
C PHE A 78 5.35 9.64 2.73
N GLU A 79 5.29 9.68 1.40
CA GLU A 79 6.22 8.92 0.57
C GLU A 79 7.67 9.41 0.76
N ASN A 80 7.90 10.71 0.68
CA ASN A 80 9.22 11.32 0.73
C ASN A 80 9.84 11.25 2.13
N ASP A 81 9.05 11.56 3.16
CA ASP A 81 9.56 11.74 4.52
C ASP A 81 9.59 10.45 5.34
N LEU A 82 8.77 9.45 4.98
CA LEU A 82 8.61 8.24 5.78
C LEU A 82 8.86 6.96 4.99
N LEU A 83 8.24 6.81 3.82
CA LEU A 83 8.35 5.56 3.07
C LEU A 83 9.72 5.41 2.38
N ALA A 84 10.30 6.51 1.88
CA ALA A 84 11.64 6.49 1.29
C ALA A 84 12.74 6.08 2.30
N PRO A 85 12.78 6.62 3.54
CA PRO A 85 13.66 6.10 4.58
C PRO A 85 13.45 4.61 4.90
N VAL A 86 12.20 4.13 4.97
CA VAL A 86 11.90 2.70 5.18
C VAL A 86 12.51 1.85 4.05
N LEU A 87 12.36 2.27 2.80
CA LEU A 87 12.95 1.58 1.65
C LEU A 87 14.48 1.55 1.74
N SER A 88 15.11 2.67 2.09
CA SER A 88 16.57 2.74 2.28
C SER A 88 17.06 1.78 3.38
N ALA A 89 16.34 1.67 4.50
CA ALA A 89 16.69 0.73 5.56
C ALA A 89 16.55 -0.74 5.13
N LEU A 90 15.51 -1.05 4.33
CA LEU A 90 15.31 -2.38 3.76
C LEU A 90 16.42 -2.74 2.77
N ASP A 91 16.82 -1.80 1.90
CA ASP A 91 17.92 -2.00 0.94
C ASP A 91 19.26 -2.21 1.66
N ALA A 92 19.49 -1.49 2.76
CA ALA A 92 20.66 -1.66 3.64
C ALA A 92 20.59 -2.90 4.54
N ARG A 93 19.44 -3.60 4.59
CA ARG A 93 19.16 -4.71 5.52
C ARG A 93 19.37 -4.32 7.00
N ASP A 94 19.11 -3.05 7.32
CA ASP A 94 19.26 -2.50 8.66
C ASP A 94 17.96 -2.73 9.45
N GLY A 95 17.88 -3.86 10.14
CA GLY A 95 16.73 -4.23 10.97
C GLY A 95 16.39 -3.20 12.05
N PRO A 96 17.35 -2.75 12.88
CA PRO A 96 17.08 -1.71 13.87
C PRO A 96 16.55 -0.40 13.28
N ALA A 97 17.10 0.08 12.17
CA ALA A 97 16.58 1.28 11.51
C ALA A 97 15.19 1.02 10.91
N PHE A 98 14.99 -0.14 10.27
CA PHE A 98 13.70 -0.53 9.72
C PHE A 98 12.59 -0.51 10.77
N GLU A 99 12.77 -1.16 11.93
CA GLU A 99 11.74 -1.23 12.97
C GLU A 99 11.33 0.17 13.48
N ARG A 100 12.31 1.06 13.68
CA ARG A 100 12.02 2.44 14.10
C ARG A 100 11.25 3.22 13.04
N LEU A 101 11.73 3.16 11.79
CA LEU A 101 11.12 3.89 10.67
C LEU A 101 9.73 3.35 10.32
N TYR A 102 9.55 2.03 10.37
CA TYR A 102 8.26 1.37 10.19
C TYR A 102 7.26 1.81 11.26
N ALA A 103 7.67 1.88 12.53
CA ALA A 103 6.83 2.38 13.61
C ALA A 103 6.44 3.85 13.38
N SER A 104 7.40 4.73 13.10
CA SER A 104 7.11 6.15 12.82
C SER A 104 6.18 6.34 11.61
N ALA A 105 6.37 5.57 10.55
CA ALA A 105 5.47 5.60 9.39
C ALA A 105 4.07 5.11 9.74
N THR A 106 3.94 4.11 10.60
CA THR A 106 2.65 3.60 11.09
C THR A 106 1.93 4.64 11.95
N ASP A 107 2.63 5.28 12.87
CA ASP A 107 2.07 6.32 13.74
C ASP A 107 1.57 7.50 12.90
N ARG A 108 2.36 7.96 11.94
CA ARG A 108 1.94 9.02 11.03
C ARG A 108 0.74 8.63 10.18
N ALA A 109 0.66 7.39 9.70
CA ALA A 109 -0.50 6.91 8.96
C ALA A 109 -1.78 6.96 9.81
N ASN A 110 -1.68 6.62 11.10
CA ASN A 110 -2.78 6.74 12.05
C ASN A 110 -3.18 8.20 12.32
N GLU A 111 -2.22 9.12 12.44
CA GLU A 111 -2.50 10.56 12.52
C GLU A 111 -3.23 11.08 11.27
N LEU A 112 -2.85 10.61 10.08
CA LEU A 112 -3.53 10.97 8.84
C LEU A 112 -4.98 10.46 8.81
N HIS A 113 -5.27 9.27 9.36
CA HIS A 113 -6.67 8.83 9.52
C HIS A 113 -7.47 9.82 10.39
N VAL A 114 -6.90 10.33 11.47
CA VAL A 114 -7.55 11.37 12.30
C VAL A 114 -7.77 12.64 11.49
N LYS A 115 -6.72 13.18 10.84
CA LYS A 115 -6.78 14.38 9.99
C LYS A 115 -7.90 14.29 8.96
N TRP A 116 -8.08 13.13 8.33
CA TRP A 116 -9.06 12.90 7.28
C TRP A 116 -10.44 12.47 7.79
N ALA A 117 -10.76 12.79 9.04
CA ALA A 117 -12.04 12.51 9.70
C ALA A 117 -12.39 11.00 9.68
N LYS A 118 -11.38 10.17 9.95
CA LYS A 118 -11.47 8.72 10.13
C LYS A 118 -10.83 8.27 11.46
N PRO A 119 -11.06 8.96 12.60
CA PRO A 119 -10.39 8.65 13.88
C PRO A 119 -10.74 7.28 14.44
N TYR A 120 -11.81 6.65 13.97
CA TYR A 120 -12.19 5.27 14.30
C TYR A 120 -11.31 4.22 13.59
N ILE A 121 -10.38 4.64 12.73
CA ILE A 121 -9.41 3.77 12.08
C ILE A 121 -8.05 3.98 12.75
N THR A 122 -7.73 3.09 13.68
CA THR A 122 -6.37 2.92 14.20
C THR A 122 -5.84 1.60 13.69
N TRP A 123 -4.88 1.66 12.78
CA TRP A 123 -4.22 0.47 12.29
C TRP A 123 -3.24 -0.06 13.34
N VAL A 124 -3.27 -1.38 13.55
CA VAL A 124 -2.35 -2.09 14.44
C VAL A 124 -1.75 -3.28 13.69
N LEU A 125 -0.50 -3.61 14.02
CA LEU A 125 0.14 -4.80 13.47
C LEU A 125 -0.55 -6.05 14.04
N PRO A 126 -1.02 -6.99 13.19
CA PRO A 126 -1.48 -8.30 13.66
C PRO A 126 -0.42 -8.98 14.53
N GLY A 127 -0.83 -9.81 15.50
CA GLY A 127 0.12 -10.47 16.40
C GLY A 127 0.87 -11.67 15.78
N GLU A 128 0.27 -12.30 14.76
CA GLU A 128 0.85 -13.47 14.09
C GLU A 128 1.36 -13.12 12.68
N PRO A 129 2.49 -13.73 12.23
CA PRO A 129 2.98 -13.57 10.87
C PRO A 129 2.03 -14.16 9.82
N PRO A 130 2.14 -13.72 8.55
CA PRO A 130 1.40 -14.34 7.44
C PRO A 130 1.77 -15.81 7.30
N LYS A 131 0.74 -16.64 7.11
CA LYS A 131 0.87 -18.09 6.89
C LYS A 131 0.86 -18.47 5.40
N ASP A 132 0.65 -17.48 4.53
CA ASP A 132 0.56 -17.64 3.08
C ASP A 132 1.90 -17.40 2.35
N LEU A 133 2.98 -17.11 3.08
CA LEU A 133 4.28 -16.72 2.51
C LEU A 133 5.45 -17.32 3.30
N GLU A 134 6.53 -17.66 2.59
CA GLU A 134 7.82 -17.98 3.19
C GLU A 134 8.57 -16.70 3.54
N LEU A 135 8.79 -16.47 4.83
CA LEU A 135 9.34 -15.22 5.36
C LEU A 135 10.83 -15.28 5.68
N GLY A 136 11.39 -16.49 5.65
CA GLY A 136 12.82 -16.71 5.88
C GLY A 136 13.67 -16.12 4.74
N PRO A 137 14.99 -16.01 4.95
CA PRO A 137 15.90 -15.55 3.90
C PRO A 137 15.73 -16.38 2.63
N GLU A 138 15.98 -15.74 1.48
CA GLU A 138 16.06 -16.43 0.20
C GLU A 138 17.08 -17.57 0.28
N ARG A 139 16.74 -18.70 -0.34
CA ARG A 139 17.63 -19.86 -0.43
C ARG A 139 18.62 -19.70 -1.58
#